data_AF-A0A6F8VB04-F1
#
_entry.id   AF-A0A6F8VB04-F1
#
_cell.length_a   1.000
_cell.length_b   1.000
_cell.length_c   1.000
_cell.angle_alpha   90.00
_cell.angle_beta   90.00
_cell.angle_gamma   90.00
#
_symmetry.space_group_name_H-M   'P 1'
#
loop_
_entity.id
_entity.type
_entity.pdbx_description
1 polymer ?
#
loop_
_entity_poly.entity_id
_entity_poly.type
_entity_poly.pdbx_seq_one_letter_code
_entity_poly.pdbx_strand_id
1 'polypeptide(L)'
;MRLGSFIFLLLCCVPASYGDELSICYNYGCSAHGTANLRGAQLSRIRMLFTWVQNAAAERDAIAQAIGLFISFAGQQTPTSNDHGGNVSDDGVDGRMDCIDHAHNATLYLSLMEEHGWLRFHKVLEPVKRAPLLVNDHWAAHIVEQETGQEFVVDSWFFDPGHPAAIFTLDEWKSGAEP
;
A
#
# COMPACT_ATOMS: atom_id res chain seq x y z
N MET A 1 1.30 -46.05 51.04
CA MET A 1 2.21 -45.22 50.22
C MET A 1 1.68 -45.24 48.80
N ARG A 2 0.98 -44.18 48.36
CA ARG A 2 0.46 -44.08 46.98
C ARG A 2 1.34 -43.12 46.20
N LEU A 3 2.00 -43.64 45.17
CA LEU A 3 2.85 -42.91 44.23
C LEU A 3 1.97 -41.96 43.41
N GLY A 4 2.20 -40.65 43.53
CA GLY A 4 1.53 -39.63 42.72
C GLY A 4 2.15 -39.60 41.32
N SER A 5 1.33 -39.89 40.31
CA SER A 5 1.70 -39.74 38.90
C SER A 5 1.62 -38.26 38.54
N PHE A 6 2.76 -37.61 38.31
CA PHE A 6 2.81 -36.24 37.79
C PHE A 6 2.74 -36.31 36.26
N ILE A 7 1.58 -35.96 35.70
CA ILE A 7 1.40 -35.71 34.28
C ILE A 7 2.03 -34.34 33.97
N PHE A 8 3.12 -34.35 33.22
CA PHE A 8 3.75 -33.14 32.72
C PHE A 8 2.99 -32.66 31.47
N LEU A 9 2.12 -31.67 31.62
CA LEU A 9 1.51 -30.99 30.47
C LEU A 9 2.61 -30.21 29.74
N LEU A 10 3.03 -30.68 28.56
CA LEU A 10 3.76 -29.84 27.61
C LEU A 10 2.80 -28.77 27.08
N LEU A 11 2.97 -27.52 27.54
CA LEU A 11 2.42 -26.36 26.85
C LEU A 11 3.16 -26.20 25.52
N CYS A 12 2.49 -26.50 24.41
CA CYS A 12 2.93 -26.02 23.09
C CYS A 12 2.73 -24.49 23.05
N CYS A 13 3.82 -23.73 23.25
CA CYS A 13 3.84 -22.33 22.83
C CYS A 13 3.75 -22.30 21.31
N VAL A 14 2.56 -22.01 20.78
CA VAL A 14 2.40 -21.67 19.37
C VAL A 14 3.02 -20.29 19.19
N PRO A 15 4.08 -20.11 18.37
CA PRO A 15 4.61 -18.79 18.11
C PRO A 15 3.50 -17.94 17.49
N ALA A 16 3.27 -16.75 18.05
CA ALA A 16 2.42 -15.76 17.42
C ALA A 16 2.93 -15.51 16.00
N SER A 17 2.07 -15.68 15.00
CA SER A 17 2.39 -15.37 13.61
C SER A 17 2.71 -13.88 13.52
N TYR A 18 4.00 -13.54 13.39
CA TYR A 18 4.45 -12.16 13.19
C TYR A 18 4.04 -11.71 11.78
N GLY A 19 3.16 -10.73 11.69
CA GLY A 19 2.68 -10.15 10.45
C GLY A 19 2.40 -8.67 10.66
N ASP A 20 2.48 -7.91 9.57
CA ASP A 20 2.24 -6.47 9.61
C ASP A 20 0.74 -6.22 9.51
N GLU A 21 0.18 -5.59 10.54
CA GLU A 21 -1.23 -5.21 10.57
C GLU A 21 -1.41 -3.82 9.95
N LEU A 22 -2.30 -3.74 8.96
CA LEU A 22 -2.58 -2.53 8.19
C LEU A 22 -4.05 -2.15 8.38
N SER A 23 -4.29 -0.90 8.77
CA SER A 23 -5.62 -0.30 8.84
C SER A 23 -5.93 0.34 7.48
N ILE A 24 -6.68 -0.38 6.65
CA ILE A 24 -7.05 0.04 5.30
C ILE A 24 -8.32 0.87 5.38
N CYS A 25 -8.28 2.10 4.88
CA CYS A 25 -9.48 2.93 4.79
C CYS A 25 -10.17 2.77 3.42
N TYR A 26 -11.49 2.91 3.36
CA TYR A 26 -12.28 2.80 2.14
C TYR A 26 -13.67 3.45 2.30
N ASN A 27 -14.52 3.31 1.29
CA ASN A 27 -15.87 3.88 1.19
C ASN A 27 -15.90 5.42 1.12
N TYR A 28 -14.93 6.01 0.42
CA TYR A 28 -14.76 7.44 0.14
C TYR A 28 -14.44 8.26 1.38
N GLY A 29 -13.39 9.08 1.30
CA GLY A 29 -12.96 9.95 2.40
C GLY A 29 -12.62 9.19 3.69
N CYS A 30 -12.13 7.96 3.58
CA CYS A 30 -11.83 7.02 4.66
C CYS A 30 -13.02 6.79 5.61
N SER A 31 -14.25 6.72 5.10
CA SER A 31 -15.45 6.60 5.94
C SER A 31 -15.58 5.25 6.64
N ALA A 32 -14.95 4.20 6.11
CA ALA A 32 -14.86 2.87 6.68
C ALA A 32 -13.40 2.41 6.79
N HIS A 33 -13.15 1.46 7.69
CA HIS A 33 -11.84 0.88 7.92
C HIS A 33 -11.93 -0.64 8.02
N GLY A 34 -10.88 -1.32 7.58
CA GLY A 34 -10.73 -2.77 7.64
C GLY A 34 -9.30 -3.14 7.95
N THR A 35 -9.11 -4.29 8.59
CA THR A 35 -7.77 -4.74 8.97
C THR A 35 -7.27 -5.78 7.99
N ALA A 36 -6.10 -5.53 7.41
CA ALA A 36 -5.35 -6.52 6.63
C ALA A 36 -4.09 -6.91 7.40
N ASN A 37 -3.87 -8.21 7.62
CA ASN A 37 -2.64 -8.70 8.24
C ASN A 37 -1.77 -9.37 7.17
N LEU A 38 -0.64 -8.77 6.85
CA LEU A 38 0.31 -9.33 5.88
C LEU A 38 1.28 -10.28 6.58
N ARG A 39 1.24 -11.54 6.18
CA ARG A 39 2.05 -12.60 6.79
C ARG A 39 3.35 -12.84 6.02
N GLY A 40 4.27 -13.59 6.62
CA GLY A 40 5.62 -13.80 6.10
C GLY A 40 5.71 -14.13 4.60
N ALA A 41 4.85 -15.00 4.06
CA ALA A 41 4.87 -15.31 2.62
C ALA A 41 4.50 -14.11 1.73
N GLN A 42 3.54 -13.28 2.15
CA GLN A 42 3.13 -12.08 1.44
C GLN A 42 4.24 -11.02 1.49
N LEU A 43 4.78 -10.77 2.69
CA LEU A 43 5.90 -9.83 2.89
C LEU A 43 7.15 -10.26 2.12
N SER A 44 7.50 -11.55 2.13
CA SER A 44 8.61 -12.08 1.35
C SER A 44 8.42 -11.84 -0.15
N ARG A 45 7.20 -12.00 -0.67
CA ARG A 45 6.92 -11.75 -2.10
C ARG A 45 7.11 -10.29 -2.46
N ILE A 46 6.69 -9.36 -1.60
CA ILE A 46 6.88 -7.92 -1.83
C ILE A 46 8.37 -7.57 -1.74
N ARG A 47 9.05 -8.01 -0.68
CA ARG A 47 10.49 -7.79 -0.47
C ARG A 47 11.35 -8.26 -1.66
N MET A 48 10.96 -9.35 -2.32
CA MET A 48 11.68 -9.86 -3.48
C MET A 48 11.78 -8.84 -4.64
N LEU A 49 10.80 -7.95 -4.80
CA LEU A 49 10.84 -6.89 -5.82
C LEU A 49 12.04 -5.95 -5.63
N PHE A 50 12.49 -5.77 -4.40
CA PHE A 50 13.57 -4.83 -4.04
C PHE A 50 14.96 -5.46 -4.01
N THR A 51 15.08 -6.79 -4.13
CA THR A 51 16.34 -7.51 -3.90
C THR A 51 17.46 -7.13 -4.88
N TRP A 52 17.09 -6.81 -6.12
CA TRP A 52 18.05 -6.51 -7.19
C TRP A 52 17.99 -5.07 -7.68
N VAL A 53 17.29 -4.19 -6.97
CA VAL A 53 17.19 -2.76 -7.31
C VAL A 53 18.57 -2.09 -7.17
N GLN A 54 19.05 -1.51 -8.27
CA GLN A 54 20.38 -0.89 -8.37
C GLN A 54 20.36 0.64 -8.51
N ASN A 55 19.20 1.23 -8.80
CA ASN A 55 19.06 2.67 -9.02
C ASN A 55 17.63 3.13 -8.72
N ALA A 56 17.43 4.45 -8.66
CA ALA A 56 16.14 5.06 -8.35
C ALA A 56 15.03 4.66 -9.34
N ALA A 57 15.31 4.61 -10.64
CA ALA A 57 14.31 4.21 -11.62
C ALA A 57 13.80 2.78 -11.38
N ALA A 58 14.70 1.83 -11.16
CA ALA A 58 14.35 0.45 -10.83
C ALA A 58 13.61 0.34 -9.48
N GLU A 59 13.90 1.22 -8.53
CA GLU A 59 13.15 1.28 -7.27
C GLU A 59 11.71 1.75 -7.49
N ARG A 60 11.48 2.75 -8.35
CA ARG A 60 10.12 3.17 -8.71
C ARG A 60 9.35 2.05 -9.39
N ASP A 61 9.97 1.30 -10.29
CA ASP A 61 9.35 0.11 -10.91
C ASP A 61 8.98 -0.96 -9.87
N ALA A 62 9.82 -1.16 -8.85
CA ALA A 62 9.54 -2.08 -7.75
C ALA A 62 8.43 -1.56 -6.83
N ILE A 63 8.41 -0.26 -6.52
CA ILE A 63 7.35 0.41 -5.75
C ILE A 63 6.00 0.23 -6.44
N ALA A 64 5.91 0.53 -7.75
CA ALA A 64 4.68 0.39 -8.52
C ALA A 64 4.08 -1.02 -8.38
N GLN A 65 4.91 -2.05 -8.58
CA GLN A 65 4.50 -3.45 -8.44
C GLN A 65 4.16 -3.83 -6.99
N ALA A 66 4.90 -3.32 -6.01
CA ALA A 66 4.66 -3.57 -4.60
C ALA A 66 3.30 -3.03 -4.17
N ILE A 67 2.92 -1.82 -4.60
CA ILE A 67 1.60 -1.25 -4.34
C ILE A 67 0.49 -2.18 -4.85
N GLY A 68 0.60 -2.71 -6.07
CA GLY A 68 -0.36 -3.68 -6.60
C GLY A 68 -0.46 -4.94 -5.72
N LEU A 69 0.66 -5.47 -5.23
CA LEU A 69 0.64 -6.62 -4.32
C LEU A 69 -0.01 -6.28 -2.96
N PHE A 70 0.31 -5.13 -2.38
CA PHE A 70 -0.32 -4.68 -1.13
C PHE A 70 -1.83 -4.57 -1.28
N ILE A 71 -2.31 -3.91 -2.34
CA ILE A 71 -3.74 -3.75 -2.63
C ILE A 71 -4.40 -5.13 -2.81
N SER A 72 -3.77 -6.04 -3.55
CA SER A 72 -4.31 -7.40 -3.74
C SER A 72 -4.41 -8.17 -2.42
N PHE A 73 -3.40 -8.08 -1.55
CA PHE A 73 -3.41 -8.77 -0.25
C PHE A 73 -4.36 -8.14 0.77
N ALA A 74 -4.53 -6.82 0.71
CA ALA A 74 -5.54 -6.10 1.49
C ALA A 74 -6.94 -6.49 1.05
N GLY A 75 -7.25 -6.42 -0.25
CA GLY A 75 -8.57 -6.75 -0.81
C GLY A 75 -9.00 -8.21 -0.62
N GLN A 76 -8.06 -9.14 -0.33
CA GLN A 76 -8.40 -10.50 0.09
C GLN A 76 -8.99 -10.57 1.52
N GLN A 77 -8.80 -9.51 2.31
CA GLN A 77 -9.15 -9.45 3.74
C GLN A 77 -10.15 -8.33 4.05
N THR A 78 -10.34 -7.39 3.13
CA THR A 78 -11.25 -6.25 3.23
C THR A 78 -12.21 -6.20 2.02
N PRO A 79 -13.30 -5.42 2.09
CA PRO A 79 -14.18 -5.21 0.94
C PRO A 79 -13.52 -4.54 -0.27
N THR A 80 -12.30 -4.01 -0.15
CA THR A 80 -11.62 -3.23 -1.21
C THR A 80 -11.23 -4.04 -2.44
N SER A 81 -11.50 -5.35 -2.47
CA SER A 81 -11.45 -6.14 -3.71
C SER A 81 -12.58 -5.79 -4.69
N ASN A 82 -13.64 -5.12 -4.23
CA ASN A 82 -14.74 -4.64 -5.08
C ASN A 82 -14.47 -3.24 -5.65
N ASP A 83 -13.35 -2.63 -5.33
CA ASP A 83 -13.01 -1.31 -5.84
C ASP A 83 -12.85 -1.30 -7.37
N HIS A 84 -13.13 -0.14 -7.97
CA HIS A 84 -13.08 0.05 -9.42
C HIS A 84 -12.19 1.25 -9.74
N GLY A 85 -11.19 1.01 -10.59
CA GLY A 85 -10.26 2.06 -11.02
C GLY A 85 -11.00 3.26 -11.58
N GLY A 86 -10.58 4.46 -11.17
CA GLY A 86 -11.18 5.71 -11.64
C GLY A 86 -12.60 5.99 -11.13
N ASN A 87 -13.07 5.25 -10.11
CA ASN A 87 -14.44 5.34 -9.59
C ASN A 87 -15.55 5.09 -10.63
N VAL A 88 -15.27 4.22 -11.61
CA VAL A 88 -16.20 3.97 -12.70
C VAL A 88 -17.36 3.08 -12.24
N SER A 89 -18.57 3.63 -12.25
CA SER A 89 -19.83 2.91 -11.94
C SER A 89 -19.84 2.22 -10.57
N ASP A 90 -19.23 2.84 -9.56
CA ASP A 90 -19.04 2.25 -8.22
C ASP A 90 -20.13 2.65 -7.20
N ASP A 91 -21.24 3.23 -7.66
CA ASP A 91 -22.31 3.72 -6.78
C ASP A 91 -22.90 2.62 -5.90
N GLY A 92 -22.74 2.79 -4.58
CA GLY A 92 -23.23 1.83 -3.58
C GLY A 92 -22.40 0.56 -3.44
N VAL A 93 -21.24 0.47 -4.11
CA VAL A 93 -20.30 -0.65 -3.95
C VAL A 93 -19.58 -0.53 -2.60
N ASP A 94 -19.70 -1.55 -1.75
CA ASP A 94 -18.93 -1.62 -0.51
C ASP A 94 -17.47 -1.99 -0.79
N GLY A 95 -16.55 -1.19 -0.27
CA GLY A 95 -15.11 -1.31 -0.53
C GLY A 95 -14.57 -0.38 -1.60
N ARG A 96 -15.43 0.40 -2.27
CA ARG A 96 -15.01 1.41 -3.26
C ARG A 96 -14.07 2.43 -2.63
N MET A 97 -13.11 2.93 -3.40
CA MET A 97 -12.07 3.85 -2.93
C MET A 97 -11.99 5.09 -3.82
N ASP A 98 -12.09 6.27 -3.22
CA ASP A 98 -11.80 7.52 -3.94
C ASP A 98 -10.30 7.86 -3.90
N CYS A 99 -9.90 8.96 -4.53
CA CYS A 99 -8.51 9.40 -4.52
C CYS A 99 -7.92 9.61 -3.10
N ILE A 100 -8.75 9.93 -2.11
CA ILE A 100 -8.31 10.13 -0.72
C ILE A 100 -7.97 8.77 -0.09
N ASP A 101 -8.86 7.79 -0.27
CA ASP A 101 -8.65 6.42 0.19
C ASP A 101 -7.37 5.82 -0.41
N HIS A 102 -7.22 5.96 -1.73
CA HIS A 102 -6.03 5.50 -2.46
C HIS A 102 -4.75 6.17 -1.97
N ALA A 103 -4.74 7.50 -1.83
CA ALA A 103 -3.57 8.24 -1.35
C ALA A 103 -3.19 7.83 0.08
N HIS A 104 -4.18 7.65 0.96
CA HIS A 104 -3.96 7.24 2.34
C HIS A 104 -3.36 5.83 2.41
N ASN A 105 -3.99 4.86 1.76
CA ASN A 105 -3.55 3.47 1.77
C ASN A 105 -2.18 3.30 1.07
N ALA A 106 -1.96 3.97 -0.06
CA ALA A 106 -0.66 3.93 -0.74
C ALA A 106 0.46 4.53 0.13
N THR A 107 0.18 5.60 0.87
CA THR A 107 1.14 6.18 1.84
C THR A 107 1.44 5.20 2.97
N LEU A 108 0.42 4.55 3.52
CA LEU A 108 0.60 3.48 4.51
C LEU A 108 1.52 2.35 4.00
N TYR A 109 1.31 1.90 2.77
CA TYR A 109 2.15 0.86 2.16
C TYR A 109 3.59 1.33 1.93
N LEU A 110 3.78 2.56 1.45
CA LEU A 110 5.10 3.16 1.26
C LEU A 110 5.85 3.29 2.58
N SER A 111 5.19 3.80 3.63
CA SER A 111 5.77 3.91 4.97
C SER A 111 6.20 2.56 5.51
N LEU A 112 5.39 1.50 5.32
CA LEU A 112 5.78 0.15 5.71
C LEU A 112 7.05 -0.31 4.96
N MET A 113 7.14 -0.07 3.64
CA MET A 113 8.35 -0.42 2.88
C MET A 113 9.58 0.36 3.35
N GLU A 114 9.42 1.63 3.74
CA GLU A 114 10.48 2.45 4.33
C GLU A 114 10.92 1.92 5.70
N GLU A 115 9.98 1.57 6.58
CA GLU A 115 10.24 1.00 7.91
C GLU A 115 10.99 -0.34 7.84
N HIS A 116 10.65 -1.18 6.85
CA HIS A 116 11.38 -2.42 6.58
C HIS A 116 12.74 -2.21 5.88
N GLY A 117 13.07 -0.97 5.51
CA GLY A 117 14.33 -0.60 4.84
C GLY A 117 14.43 -1.11 3.40
N TRP A 118 13.29 -1.31 2.71
CA TRP A 118 13.28 -1.74 1.32
C TRP A 118 13.53 -0.58 0.34
N LEU A 119 13.22 0.64 0.77
CA LEU A 119 13.48 1.86 -0.01
C LEU A 119 14.91 2.36 0.28
N ARG A 120 15.75 2.33 -0.75
CA ARG A 120 17.16 2.75 -0.72
C ARG A 120 17.38 4.10 -1.39
N PHE A 121 16.59 4.41 -2.42
CA PHE A 121 16.78 5.59 -3.26
C PHE A 121 15.73 6.68 -2.98
N HIS A 122 14.57 6.32 -2.43
CA HIS A 122 13.50 7.26 -2.14
C HIS A 122 13.16 7.33 -0.65
N LYS A 123 12.58 8.46 -0.26
CA LYS A 123 11.88 8.64 1.03
C LYS A 123 10.41 8.93 0.80
N VAL A 124 9.60 8.54 1.77
CA VAL A 124 8.16 8.84 1.75
C VAL A 124 7.93 10.26 2.27
N LEU A 125 7.05 11.00 1.60
CA LEU A 125 6.61 12.33 2.00
C LEU A 125 5.11 12.32 2.28
N GLU A 126 4.61 13.41 2.85
CA GLU A 126 3.17 13.63 3.00
C GLU A 126 2.46 13.61 1.63
N PRO A 127 1.22 13.07 1.55
CA PRO A 127 0.42 13.07 0.34
C PRO A 127 0.29 14.45 -0.30
N VAL A 128 0.20 14.47 -1.63
CA VAL A 128 0.09 15.71 -2.41
C VAL A 128 -1.27 15.81 -3.07
N LYS A 129 -1.71 17.06 -3.28
CA LYS A 129 -2.97 17.39 -3.94
C LYS A 129 -2.74 18.09 -5.27
N ARG A 130 -3.51 17.71 -6.28
CA ARG A 130 -3.70 18.41 -7.56
C ARG A 130 -5.13 18.93 -7.62
N ALA A 131 -5.28 20.24 -7.84
CA ALA A 131 -6.59 20.90 -7.88
C ALA A 131 -6.62 22.02 -8.95
N PRO A 132 -6.45 21.70 -10.24
CA PRO A 132 -6.48 22.69 -11.29
C PRO A 132 -7.85 23.37 -11.31
N LEU A 133 -7.88 24.69 -11.07
CA LEU A 133 -9.11 25.50 -11.03
C LEU A 133 -10.07 25.21 -9.85
N LEU A 134 -9.59 24.62 -8.75
CA LEU A 134 -10.41 24.23 -7.58
C LEU A 134 -11.53 23.21 -7.91
N VAL A 135 -11.42 22.55 -9.06
CA VAL A 135 -12.25 21.43 -9.51
C VAL A 135 -11.33 20.25 -9.84
N ASN A 136 -11.84 19.03 -9.81
CA ASN A 136 -11.04 17.81 -10.01
C ASN A 136 -9.91 17.66 -8.96
N ASP A 137 -10.28 17.87 -7.70
CA ASP A 137 -9.43 17.58 -6.55
C ASP A 137 -8.97 16.12 -6.61
N HIS A 138 -7.67 15.91 -6.74
CA HIS A 138 -7.04 14.59 -6.79
C HIS A 138 -5.91 14.51 -5.78
N TRP A 139 -5.89 13.45 -4.98
CA TRP A 139 -4.86 13.18 -3.99
C TRP A 139 -4.06 11.94 -4.38
N ALA A 140 -2.77 11.93 -4.06
CA ALA A 140 -1.93 10.77 -4.30
C ALA A 140 -0.76 10.71 -3.31
N ALA A 141 -0.20 9.51 -3.15
CA ALA A 141 0.98 9.31 -2.31
C ALA A 141 2.24 9.88 -2.98
N HIS A 142 3.25 10.20 -2.17
CA HIS A 142 4.36 11.04 -2.59
C HIS A 142 5.69 10.50 -2.10
N ILE A 143 6.68 10.44 -2.99
CA ILE A 143 8.05 10.05 -2.67
C ILE A 143 9.04 11.05 -3.27
N VAL A 144 10.21 11.17 -2.64
CA VAL A 144 11.32 11.99 -3.15
C VAL A 144 12.57 11.15 -3.32
N GLU A 145 13.23 11.30 -4.46
CA GLU A 145 14.54 10.70 -4.72
C GLU A 145 15.62 11.43 -3.91
N GLN A 146 16.35 10.69 -3.08
CA GLN A 146 17.25 11.27 -2.07
C GLN A 146 18.47 11.98 -2.68
N GLU A 147 18.98 11.50 -3.82
CA GLU A 147 20.19 12.04 -4.45
C GLU A 147 19.90 13.33 -5.22
N THR A 148 18.81 13.36 -5.98
CA THR A 148 18.48 14.46 -6.90
C THR A 148 17.47 15.44 -6.31
N GLY A 149 16.71 15.04 -5.29
CA GLY A 149 15.56 15.81 -4.77
C GLY A 149 14.35 15.79 -5.71
N GLN A 150 14.36 14.97 -6.77
CA GLN A 150 13.23 14.86 -7.68
C GLN A 150 12.03 14.21 -6.96
N GLU A 151 10.90 14.91 -6.99
CA GLU A 151 9.64 14.46 -6.39
C GLU A 151 8.80 13.66 -7.40
N PHE A 152 8.16 12.59 -6.92
CA PHE A 152 7.35 11.67 -7.69
C PHE A 152 6.05 11.31 -6.97
N VAL A 153 4.98 11.23 -7.74
CA VAL A 153 3.68 10.77 -7.25
C VAL A 153 3.56 9.26 -7.47
N VAL A 154 3.01 8.54 -6.50
CA VAL A 154 2.64 7.13 -6.60
C VAL A 154 1.12 7.03 -6.51
N ASP A 155 0.47 6.80 -7.65
CA ASP A 155 -0.98 6.92 -7.80
C ASP A 155 -1.59 5.57 -8.18
N SER A 156 -2.35 4.98 -7.26
CA SER A 156 -3.01 3.69 -7.45
C SER A 156 -4.48 3.81 -7.87
N TRP A 157 -5.02 5.03 -8.01
CA TRP A 157 -6.44 5.28 -8.24
C TRP A 157 -6.91 4.88 -9.65
N PHE A 158 -6.02 4.91 -10.64
CA PHE A 158 -6.40 4.73 -12.05
C PHE A 158 -6.83 3.32 -12.45
N PHE A 159 -6.46 2.30 -11.68
CA PHE A 159 -6.59 0.90 -12.09
C PHE A 159 -7.34 0.07 -11.07
N ASP A 160 -7.92 -1.04 -11.53
CA ASP A 160 -8.57 -2.01 -10.66
C ASP A 160 -7.58 -2.63 -9.64
N PRO A 161 -8.09 -3.16 -8.52
CA PRO A 161 -7.27 -3.76 -7.47
C PRO A 161 -6.25 -4.79 -7.98
N GLY A 162 -4.99 -4.62 -7.58
CA GLY A 162 -3.89 -5.54 -7.90
C GLY A 162 -3.02 -5.11 -9.07
N HIS A 163 -3.40 -4.07 -9.81
CA HIS A 163 -2.55 -3.45 -10.82
C HIS A 163 -1.40 -2.64 -10.18
N PRO A 164 -0.24 -2.53 -10.87
CA PRO A 164 0.82 -1.63 -10.43
C PRO A 164 0.33 -0.17 -10.37
N ALA A 165 0.81 0.60 -9.41
CA ALA A 165 0.53 2.03 -9.35
C ALA A 165 1.20 2.78 -10.51
N ALA A 166 0.58 3.87 -10.96
CA ALA A 166 1.20 4.81 -11.88
C ALA A 166 2.20 5.69 -11.12
N ILE A 167 3.37 5.95 -11.71
CA ILE A 167 4.38 6.83 -11.12
C ILE A 167 4.77 7.89 -12.13
N PHE A 168 4.63 9.16 -11.73
CA PHE A 168 4.97 10.33 -12.53
C PHE A 168 5.90 11.23 -11.73
N THR A 169 6.67 12.09 -12.40
CA THR A 169 7.23 13.24 -11.68
C THR A 169 6.09 14.11 -11.14
N LEU A 170 6.32 14.81 -10.03
CA LEU A 170 5.30 15.68 -9.45
C LEU A 170 4.81 16.75 -10.44
N ASP A 171 5.69 17.28 -11.28
CA ASP A 171 5.35 18.31 -12.27
C ASP A 171 4.49 17.76 -13.40
N GLU A 172 4.79 16.57 -13.93
CA GLU A 172 3.96 15.91 -14.93
C GLU A 172 2.57 15.61 -14.35
N TRP A 173 2.50 15.06 -13.15
CA TRP A 173 1.22 14.76 -12.49
C TRP A 173 0.41 16.03 -12.25
N LYS A 174 1.01 17.11 -11.71
CA LYS A 174 0.34 18.41 -11.54
C LYS A 174 -0.16 19.01 -12.87
N SER A 175 0.50 18.68 -13.98
CA SER A 175 0.11 19.12 -15.32
C SER A 175 -0.97 18.25 -15.97
N GLY A 176 -1.48 17.24 -15.26
CA GLY A 176 -2.57 16.38 -15.75
C GLY A 176 -2.12 15.05 -16.34
N ALA A 177 -0.90 14.58 -16.04
CA ALA A 177 -0.49 13.24 -16.48
C ALA A 177 -1.41 12.15 -15.90
N GLU A 178 -1.74 11.19 -16.78
CA GLU A 178 -2.55 10.01 -16.54
C GLU A 178 -1.95 8.86 -17.40
N PRO A 179 -2.19 7.58 -17.06
CA PRO A 179 -1.62 6.44 -17.78
C PRO A 179 -2.02 6.29 -19.25
#